data_AF-A0A2V5T5S1-F1
#
_entry.id   AF-A0A2V5T5S1-F1
#
_cell.length_a   1.000
_cell.length_b   1.000
_cell.length_c   1.000
_cell.angle_alpha   90.00
_cell.angle_beta   90.00
_cell.angle_gamma   90.00
#
_symmetry.space_group_name_H-M   'P 1'
#
loop_
_entity.id
_entity.type
_entity.pdbx_description
1 polymer ?
#
loop_
_entity_poly.entity_id
_entity_poly.type
_entity_poly.pdbx_seq_one_letter_code
_entity_poly.pdbx_strand_id
1 'polypeptide(L)'
;DFATLEQLIIRDQRDGEGIWGRWNANGPGTARLFHELGLGQNFDDFSQAKPDDFMKIFWSRQVGKSEHGHSTIFLGTENRLSVQYVRYWSSNVPSGYGEKSVPRSKIAYAIFSRLQTPSNLARISGAPSVDSYLASLLRTRSSIAEAGTKCGL
;
A
#
# COMPACT_ATOMS: atom_id res chain seq x y z
N ASP A 1 14.09 -19.18 -2.02
CA ASP A 1 14.09 -20.60 -1.58
C ASP A 1 12.67 -21.17 -1.71
N PHE A 2 12.49 -22.49 -1.58
CA PHE A 2 11.18 -23.15 -1.72
C PHE A 2 10.18 -22.69 -0.65
N ALA A 3 10.64 -22.43 0.57
CA ALA A 3 9.79 -21.94 1.66
C ALA A 3 9.20 -20.55 1.37
N THR A 4 9.97 -19.67 0.73
CA THR A 4 9.50 -18.35 0.28
C THR A 4 8.45 -18.48 -0.82
N LEU A 5 8.63 -19.41 -1.76
CA LEU A 5 7.65 -19.66 -2.82
C LEU A 5 6.30 -20.14 -2.25
N GLU A 6 6.32 -21.00 -1.24
CA GLU A 6 5.11 -21.43 -0.51
C GLU A 6 4.35 -20.25 0.12
N GLN A 7 5.08 -19.25 0.64
CA GLN A 7 4.48 -18.03 1.21
C GLN A 7 3.87 -17.10 0.14
N LEU A 8 4.32 -17.22 -1.11
CA LEU A 8 3.79 -16.45 -2.25
C LEU A 8 2.55 -17.10 -2.89
N ILE A 9 2.17 -18.32 -2.49
CA ILE A 9 0.89 -18.91 -2.91
C ILE A 9 -0.23 -18.07 -2.32
N ILE A 10 -1.12 -17.56 -3.18
CA ILE A 10 -2.31 -16.81 -2.74
C ILE A 10 -3.24 -17.78 -2.01
N ARG A 11 -3.46 -17.50 -0.74
CA ARG A 11 -4.42 -18.21 0.14
C ARG A 11 -5.39 -17.17 0.71
N ASP A 12 -6.43 -17.63 1.40
CA ASP A 12 -7.36 -16.75 2.12
C ASP A 12 -6.67 -16.13 3.36
N GLN A 13 -5.79 -15.14 3.13
CA GLN A 13 -4.99 -14.45 4.15
C GLN A 13 -5.71 -13.19 4.59
N ARG A 14 -5.90 -13.04 5.91
CA ARG A 14 -6.54 -11.85 6.49
C ARG A 14 -5.53 -10.70 6.62
N ASP A 15 -6.04 -9.49 6.85
CA ASP A 15 -5.20 -8.31 7.14
C ASP A 15 -4.13 -8.64 8.18
N GLY A 16 -2.86 -8.39 7.82
CA GLY A 16 -1.70 -8.64 8.67
C GLY A 16 -1.13 -10.06 8.63
N GLU A 17 -1.77 -11.02 7.94
CA GLU A 17 -1.28 -12.39 7.82
C GLU A 17 -0.45 -12.60 6.54
N GLY A 18 0.63 -13.37 6.63
CA GLY A 18 1.48 -13.71 5.46
C GLY A 18 1.95 -12.50 4.65
N ILE A 19 2.33 -12.72 3.39
CA ILE A 19 2.73 -11.63 2.47
C ILE A 19 1.50 -10.89 1.95
N TRP A 20 0.50 -11.61 1.45
CA TRP A 20 -0.63 -11.01 0.74
C TRP A 20 -1.62 -10.33 1.68
N GLY A 21 -1.85 -10.90 2.86
CA GLY A 21 -2.67 -10.28 3.90
C GLY A 21 -2.03 -9.02 4.48
N ARG A 22 -0.70 -8.91 4.53
CA ARG A 22 -0.01 -7.63 4.82
C ARG A 22 -0.12 -6.65 3.66
N TRP A 23 0.17 -7.11 2.45
CA TRP A 23 0.21 -6.27 1.25
C TRP A 23 -1.11 -5.55 1.01
N ASN A 24 -2.22 -6.26 1.14
CA ASN A 24 -3.55 -5.74 0.82
C ASN A 24 -4.32 -5.19 2.04
N ALA A 25 -3.70 -5.14 3.22
CA ALA A 25 -4.37 -4.70 4.45
C ALA A 25 -4.90 -3.25 4.38
N ASN A 26 -5.86 -2.96 5.25
CA ASN A 26 -6.21 -1.59 5.61
C ASN A 26 -4.99 -0.82 6.15
N GLY A 27 -5.07 0.50 6.11
CA GLY A 27 -3.97 1.39 6.48
C GLY A 27 -2.78 1.25 5.54
N PRO A 28 -1.54 1.28 6.07
CA PRO A 28 -0.34 1.33 5.26
C PRO A 28 0.14 -0.05 4.78
N GLY A 29 -0.73 -1.06 4.63
CA GLY A 29 -0.39 -2.48 4.38
C GLY A 29 0.90 -2.74 3.58
N THR A 30 0.92 -2.38 2.29
CA THR A 30 2.11 -2.48 1.43
C THR A 30 3.34 -1.82 2.05
N ALA A 31 3.22 -0.57 2.48
CA ALA A 31 4.33 0.18 3.06
C ALA A 31 4.84 -0.45 4.37
N ARG A 32 3.95 -0.97 5.22
CA ARG A 32 4.31 -1.68 6.44
C ARG A 32 5.10 -2.95 6.12
N LEU A 33 4.68 -3.73 5.13
CA LEU A 33 5.41 -4.91 4.65
C LEU A 33 6.79 -4.52 4.11
N PHE A 34 6.88 -3.44 3.32
CA PHE A 34 8.14 -2.95 2.77
C PHE A 34 9.11 -2.56 3.86
N HIS A 35 8.62 -1.90 4.91
CA HIS A 35 9.41 -1.52 6.06
C HIS A 35 9.85 -2.74 6.89
N GLU A 36 8.92 -3.65 7.21
CA GLU A 36 9.19 -4.86 8.01
C GLU A 36 10.26 -5.74 7.37
N LEU A 37 10.18 -5.95 6.05
CA LEU A 37 11.10 -6.83 5.34
C LEU A 37 12.29 -6.08 4.72
N GLY A 38 12.27 -4.75 4.65
CA GLY A 38 13.27 -3.96 3.96
C GLY A 38 13.22 -4.16 2.44
N LEU A 39 12.03 -4.14 1.84
CA LEU A 39 11.83 -4.33 0.39
C LEU A 39 12.20 -3.06 -0.41
N GLY A 40 12.26 -1.92 0.25
CA GLY A 40 12.64 -0.64 -0.33
C GLY A 40 12.09 0.53 0.49
N GLN A 41 12.18 1.73 -0.07
CA GLN A 41 11.75 2.96 0.59
C GLN A 41 10.24 3.18 0.54
N ASN A 42 9.71 3.76 1.62
CA ASN A 42 8.38 4.37 1.65
C ASN A 42 8.54 5.89 1.67
N PHE A 43 7.58 6.61 1.09
CA PHE A 43 7.53 8.08 1.08
C PHE A 43 6.09 8.55 0.80
N ASP A 44 5.77 9.82 1.06
CA ASP A 44 4.42 10.39 0.90
C ASP A 44 4.37 11.62 -0.03
N ASP A 45 5.49 11.96 -0.66
CA ASP A 45 5.61 13.06 -1.60
C ASP A 45 5.44 12.60 -3.06
N PHE A 46 4.41 13.13 -3.72
CA PHE A 46 4.13 12.90 -5.13
C PHE A 46 5.27 13.34 -6.05
N SER A 47 6.07 14.33 -5.66
CA SER A 47 7.20 14.81 -6.47
C SER A 47 8.31 13.76 -6.61
N GLN A 48 8.37 12.79 -5.68
CA GLN A 48 9.35 11.72 -5.66
C GLN A 48 8.84 10.43 -6.32
N ALA A 49 7.53 10.35 -6.56
CA ALA A 49 6.86 9.19 -7.14
C ALA A 49 7.23 9.00 -8.61
N LYS A 50 7.37 7.73 -9.01
CA LYS A 50 7.66 7.29 -10.37
C LYS A 50 6.62 6.24 -10.78
N PRO A 51 6.32 6.13 -12.09
CA PRO A 51 5.56 4.98 -12.57
C PRO A 51 6.10 3.67 -11.97
N ASP A 52 5.17 2.77 -11.65
CA ASP A 52 5.41 1.47 -11.00
C ASP A 52 5.63 1.49 -9.48
N ASP A 53 5.68 2.66 -8.84
CA ASP A 53 5.60 2.70 -7.38
C ASP A 53 4.24 2.20 -6.91
N PHE A 54 4.22 1.34 -5.89
CA PHE A 54 2.97 0.97 -5.22
C PHE A 54 2.46 2.20 -4.48
N MET A 55 1.15 2.46 -4.55
CA MET A 55 0.52 3.61 -3.94
C MET A 55 -0.74 3.17 -3.18
N LYS A 56 -0.76 3.40 -1.87
CA LYS A 56 -1.99 3.40 -1.08
C LYS A 56 -2.59 4.80 -1.14
N ILE A 57 -3.75 4.93 -1.78
CA ILE A 57 -4.51 6.18 -1.86
C ILE A 57 -5.50 6.23 -0.69
N PHE A 58 -5.58 7.37 0.00
CA PHE A 58 -6.60 7.65 1.00
C PHE A 58 -7.53 8.77 0.49
N TRP A 59 -8.83 8.49 0.46
CA TRP A 59 -9.88 9.43 0.05
C TRP A 59 -10.42 10.25 1.22
N SER A 60 -10.19 9.79 2.45
CA SER A 60 -10.56 10.48 3.69
C SER A 60 -9.35 10.56 4.63
N ARG A 61 -9.47 11.36 5.70
CA ARG A 61 -8.43 11.46 6.72
C ARG A 61 -8.44 10.31 7.74
N GLN A 62 -9.29 9.31 7.55
CA GLN A 62 -9.47 8.20 8.47
C GLN A 62 -8.58 7.02 8.04
N VAL A 63 -7.90 6.39 8.99
CA VAL A 63 -7.07 5.20 8.79
C VAL A 63 -7.63 4.05 9.63
N GLY A 64 -7.66 2.84 9.08
CA GLY A 64 -8.23 1.65 9.73
C GLY A 64 -9.75 1.53 9.60
N LYS A 65 -10.48 1.39 10.72
CA LYS A 65 -11.90 0.96 10.75
C LYS A 65 -12.83 1.77 9.84
N SER A 66 -12.55 3.05 9.66
CA SER A 66 -13.37 3.97 8.87
C SER A 66 -12.63 4.49 7.62
N GLU A 67 -11.52 3.83 7.27
CA GLU A 67 -10.73 4.15 6.10
C GLU A 67 -11.55 4.02 4.83
N HIS A 68 -11.36 5.01 3.96
CA HIS A 68 -11.74 4.94 2.57
C HIS A 68 -10.45 5.07 1.78
N GLY A 69 -9.90 3.93 1.36
CA GLY A 69 -8.62 3.90 0.67
C GLY A 69 -8.53 2.72 -0.29
N HIS A 70 -7.49 2.71 -1.11
CA HIS A 70 -7.28 1.66 -2.10
C HIS A 70 -5.79 1.48 -2.40
N SER A 71 -5.34 0.24 -2.54
CA SER A 71 -3.99 -0.09 -2.98
C SER A 71 -3.97 -0.12 -4.51
N THR A 72 -3.01 0.58 -5.09
CA THR A 72 -2.91 0.86 -6.54
C THR A 72 -1.46 0.89 -6.97
N ILE A 73 -1.21 1.00 -8.28
CA ILE A 73 0.13 1.26 -8.83
C ILE A 73 0.12 2.65 -9.46
N PHE A 74 1.03 3.52 -9.05
CA PHE A 74 1.11 4.87 -9.60
C PHE A 74 1.64 4.82 -11.05
N LEU A 75 0.99 5.57 -11.94
CA LEU A 75 1.35 5.64 -13.37
C LEU A 75 1.85 7.03 -13.79
N GLY A 76 1.80 8.01 -12.88
CA GLY A 76 2.24 9.39 -13.13
C GLY A 76 1.16 10.44 -12.83
N THR A 77 1.51 11.69 -13.12
CA THR A 77 0.58 12.82 -13.08
C THR A 77 0.37 13.41 -14.47
N GLU A 78 -0.79 13.98 -14.71
CA GLU A 78 -1.11 14.71 -15.94
C GLU A 78 -1.82 16.01 -15.60
N ASN A 79 -1.71 17.03 -16.46
CA ASN A 79 -2.48 18.27 -16.31
C ASN A 79 -3.62 18.28 -17.33
N ARG A 80 -4.85 18.42 -16.85
CA ARG A 80 -6.06 18.57 -17.67
C ARG A 80 -6.73 19.87 -17.32
N LEU A 81 -6.83 20.80 -18.28
CA LEU A 81 -7.45 22.13 -18.07
C LEU A 81 -6.90 22.83 -16.81
N SER A 82 -5.56 22.84 -16.64
CA SER A 82 -4.85 23.40 -15.49
C SER A 82 -5.10 22.73 -14.13
N VAL A 83 -5.78 21.58 -14.10
CA VAL A 83 -5.94 20.76 -12.91
C VAL A 83 -4.98 19.58 -12.99
N GLN A 84 -4.18 19.36 -11.95
CA GLN A 84 -3.31 18.20 -11.85
C GLN A 84 -4.14 16.96 -11.47
N TYR A 85 -3.95 15.89 -12.22
CA TYR A 85 -4.55 14.58 -12.02
C TYR A 85 -3.46 13.55 -11.71
N VAL A 86 -3.84 12.54 -10.94
CA VAL A 86 -3.03 11.37 -10.59
C VAL A 86 -3.58 10.17 -11.34
N ARG A 87 -2.74 9.55 -12.17
CA ARG A 87 -3.03 8.32 -12.91
C ARG A 87 -2.51 7.11 -12.15
N TYR A 88 -3.29 6.05 -12.10
CA TYR A 88 -2.93 4.82 -11.40
C TYR A 88 -3.62 3.60 -12.02
N TRP A 89 -2.98 2.44 -11.89
CA TRP A 89 -3.60 1.15 -12.16
C TRP A 89 -4.38 0.68 -10.94
N SER A 90 -5.60 0.21 -11.16
CA SER A 90 -6.57 -0.12 -10.12
C SER A 90 -7.19 -1.49 -10.39
N SER A 91 -7.43 -2.25 -9.33
CA SER A 91 -8.27 -3.46 -9.35
C SER A 91 -9.75 -3.17 -9.10
N ASN A 92 -10.08 -1.90 -8.87
CA ASN A 92 -11.44 -1.42 -8.66
C ASN A 92 -11.86 -0.52 -9.84
N VAL A 93 -12.00 -1.13 -11.01
CA VAL A 93 -12.66 -0.53 -12.17
C VAL A 93 -13.74 -1.48 -12.70
N PRO A 94 -14.79 -0.97 -13.37
CA PRO A 94 -15.75 -1.82 -14.05
C PRO A 94 -15.03 -2.80 -14.98
N SER A 95 -15.40 -4.08 -14.91
CA SER A 95 -14.79 -5.19 -15.68
C SER A 95 -13.38 -5.62 -15.25
N GLY A 96 -12.87 -5.20 -14.09
CA GLY A 96 -11.70 -5.80 -13.43
C GLY A 96 -10.56 -4.83 -13.17
N TYR A 97 -9.47 -4.96 -13.94
CA TYR A 97 -8.25 -4.18 -13.77
C TYR A 97 -8.10 -3.14 -14.88
N GLY A 98 -7.65 -1.95 -14.53
CA GLY A 98 -7.58 -0.86 -15.50
C GLY A 98 -6.93 0.39 -14.98
N GLU A 99 -6.65 1.31 -15.90
CA GLU A 99 -6.18 2.64 -15.58
C GLU A 99 -7.33 3.51 -15.09
N LYS A 100 -7.06 4.31 -14.05
CA LYS A 100 -7.95 5.36 -13.56
C LYS A 100 -7.16 6.64 -13.32
N SER A 101 -7.86 7.77 -13.41
CA SER A 101 -7.29 9.09 -13.16
C SER A 101 -8.24 9.92 -12.29
N VAL A 102 -7.71 10.64 -11.30
CA VAL A 102 -8.49 11.50 -10.40
C VAL A 102 -7.78 12.84 -10.18
N PRO A 103 -8.51 13.94 -9.92
CA PRO A 103 -7.88 15.19 -9.51
C PRO A 103 -7.04 14.99 -8.24
N ARG A 104 -5.82 15.57 -8.20
CA ARG A 104 -4.92 15.49 -7.04
C ARG A 104 -5.60 15.99 -5.75
N SER A 105 -6.51 16.95 -5.86
CA SER A 105 -7.30 17.51 -4.75
C SER A 105 -8.31 16.53 -4.13
N LYS A 106 -8.66 15.42 -4.78
CA LYS A 106 -9.52 14.38 -4.21
C LYS A 106 -8.76 13.42 -3.28
N ILE A 107 -7.44 13.42 -3.33
CA ILE A 107 -6.59 12.52 -2.54
C ILE A 107 -6.24 13.23 -1.24
N ALA A 108 -6.70 12.68 -0.11
CA ALA A 108 -6.40 13.22 1.22
C ALA A 108 -4.93 12.96 1.58
N TYR A 109 -4.48 11.72 1.41
CA TYR A 109 -3.10 11.28 1.62
C TYR A 109 -2.74 10.20 0.59
N ALA A 110 -1.45 10.03 0.34
CA ALA A 110 -0.92 8.87 -0.37
C ALA A 110 0.35 8.40 0.32
N ILE A 111 0.53 7.09 0.41
CA ILE A 111 1.79 6.49 0.81
C ILE A 111 2.28 5.66 -0.36
N PHE A 112 3.51 5.93 -0.79
CA PHE A 112 4.20 5.24 -1.86
C PHE A 112 5.21 4.25 -1.29
N SER A 113 5.43 3.17 -2.02
CA SER A 113 6.42 2.14 -1.72
C SER A 113 7.14 1.76 -2.99
N ARG A 114 8.45 2.03 -3.06
CA ARG A 114 9.29 1.68 -4.21
C ARG A 114 10.02 0.39 -3.96
N LEU A 115 9.76 -0.63 -4.78
CA LEU A 115 10.41 -1.94 -4.65
C LEU A 115 11.86 -1.83 -5.15
N GLN A 116 12.81 -2.13 -4.27
CA GLN A 116 14.25 -1.99 -4.55
C GLN A 116 15.00 -3.30 -4.29
N THR A 117 14.55 -4.10 -3.32
CA THR A 117 15.23 -5.34 -2.92
C THR A 117 14.21 -6.49 -2.78
N PRO A 118 13.66 -7.00 -3.90
CA PRO A 118 12.63 -8.05 -3.87
C PRO A 118 13.10 -9.35 -3.23
N SER A 119 14.41 -9.65 -3.26
CA SER A 119 14.99 -10.82 -2.57
C SER A 119 14.74 -10.82 -1.07
N ASN A 120 14.50 -9.65 -0.46
CA ASN A 120 14.19 -9.55 0.97
C ASN A 120 12.80 -10.10 1.33
N LEU A 121 11.95 -10.47 0.36
CA LEU A 121 10.71 -11.21 0.63
C LEU A 121 10.97 -12.51 1.41
N ALA A 122 12.13 -13.15 1.22
CA ALA A 122 12.51 -14.36 1.95
C ALA A 122 12.60 -14.15 3.48
N ARG A 123 12.75 -12.90 3.93
CA ARG A 123 12.76 -12.54 5.36
C ARG A 123 11.42 -12.73 6.05
N ILE A 124 10.33 -12.95 5.29
CA ILE A 124 9.02 -13.26 5.88
C ILE A 124 9.06 -14.47 6.81
N SER A 125 9.99 -15.40 6.58
CA SER A 125 10.21 -16.58 7.44
C SER A 125 10.63 -16.22 8.87
N GLY A 126 11.23 -15.05 9.08
CA GLY A 126 11.60 -14.52 10.40
C GLY A 126 10.64 -13.47 10.94
N ALA A 127 9.63 -13.05 10.16
CA ALA A 127 8.61 -12.11 10.61
C ALA A 127 7.56 -12.83 11.48
N PRO A 128 6.85 -12.12 12.36
CA PRO A 128 5.68 -12.66 13.05
C PRO A 128 4.69 -13.26 12.04
N SER A 129 3.96 -14.32 12.40
CA SER A 129 2.92 -14.86 11.51
C SER A 129 1.83 -13.83 11.20
N VAL A 130 1.55 -12.96 12.18
CA VAL A 130 0.55 -11.88 12.11
C VAL A 130 1.19 -10.55 12.53
N ASP A 131 1.10 -9.52 11.70
CA ASP A 131 1.35 -8.13 12.11
C ASP A 131 0.12 -7.62 12.88
N SER A 132 0.28 -7.44 14.19
CA SER A 132 -0.84 -7.09 15.09
C SER A 132 -1.42 -5.70 14.84
N TYR A 133 -0.63 -4.78 14.29
CA TYR A 133 -1.10 -3.45 13.91
C TYR A 133 -2.02 -3.57 12.70
N LEU A 134 -1.58 -4.20 11.61
CA LEU A 134 -2.42 -4.37 10.42
C LEU A 134 -3.69 -5.19 10.73
N ALA A 135 -3.55 -6.28 11.49
CA ALA A 135 -4.68 -7.13 11.86
C ALA A 135 -5.75 -6.42 12.72
N SER A 136 -5.39 -5.33 13.42
CA SER A 136 -6.36 -4.56 14.21
C SER A 136 -7.15 -3.56 13.39
N LEU A 137 -6.68 -3.16 12.20
CA LEU A 137 -7.21 -1.99 11.47
C LEU A 137 -8.61 -2.19 10.89
N LEU A 138 -9.12 -3.42 10.80
CA LEU A 138 -10.54 -3.65 10.50
C LEU A 138 -11.47 -3.21 11.63
N ARG A 139 -10.97 -3.16 12.88
CA ARG A 139 -11.78 -2.90 14.08
C ARG A 139 -11.36 -1.66 14.85
N THR A 140 -10.17 -1.14 14.58
CA THR A 140 -9.56 -0.02 15.31
C THR A 140 -9.28 1.15 14.38
N ARG A 141 -9.29 2.36 14.94
CA ARG A 141 -8.89 3.56 14.21
C ARG A 141 -7.39 3.79 14.43
N SER A 142 -6.74 4.32 13.42
CA SER A 142 -5.37 4.84 13.47
C SER A 142 -5.35 6.25 12.89
N SER A 143 -4.18 6.89 12.88
CA SER A 143 -3.95 8.19 12.24
C SER A 143 -2.92 8.06 11.12
N ILE A 144 -2.87 9.03 10.21
CA ILE A 144 -1.83 9.04 9.17
C ILE A 144 -0.42 9.14 9.78
N ALA A 145 -0.26 9.86 10.89
CA ALA A 145 1.02 9.98 11.59
C ALA A 145 1.47 8.63 12.19
N GLU A 146 0.54 7.91 12.85
CA GLU A 146 0.84 6.58 13.38
C GLU A 146 1.13 5.60 12.25
N ALA A 147 0.32 5.61 11.17
CA ALA A 147 0.56 4.78 9.99
C ALA A 147 1.95 5.03 9.40
N GLY A 148 2.34 6.30 9.26
CA GLY A 148 3.69 6.70 8.81
C GLY A 148 4.79 6.15 9.71
N THR A 149 4.66 6.32 11.03
CA THR A 149 5.62 5.74 12.00
C THR A 149 5.73 4.23 11.85
N LYS A 150 4.60 3.53 11.65
CA LYS A 150 4.57 2.07 11.50
C LYS A 150 5.18 1.60 10.19
N CYS A 151 5.22 2.41 9.14
CA CYS A 151 5.86 2.07 7.87
C CYS A 151 7.17 2.83 7.60
N GLY A 152 7.75 3.48 8.60
CA GLY A 152 9.07 4.12 8.48
C GLY A 152 9.09 5.36 7.60
N LEU A 153 8.04 6.17 7.66
CA LEU A 153 8.01 7.56 7.16
C LEU A 153 8.50 8.53 8.23
#